data_AF-A0A958VYS2-F1
#
_entry.id   AF-A0A958VYS2-F1
#
_cell.length_a   1.000
_cell.length_b   1.000
_cell.length_c   1.000
_cell.angle_alpha   90.00
_cell.angle_beta   90.00
_cell.angle_gamma   90.00
#
_symmetry.space_group_name_H-M   'P 1'
#
loop_
_entity.id
_entity.type
_entity.pdbx_description
1 polymer ?
#
loop_
_entity_poly.entity_id
_entity_poly.type
_entity_poly.pdbx_seq_one_letter_code
_entity_poly.pdbx_strand_id
1 'polypeptide(L)'
;RMKETFCHLLVPIQEGTNPIDWQPTRLQGDNLVSRASKKLVADQSMIPAWSPALLRMELDNWLWKDKNHIKVRDVWDYLAQYIYLPRLKDEQTFVNAIREGVGSLTWKDFFAYASAVRDDGHYVGLVTGANPSITLDSASVLVKPEIAQKQQEEELAKEEKTQTTFQPGETTGRIKDPATGEAISIPPALITRFHGTVDLDPARMGRDAGRIADEIVAHLTSLGGAKAKITLEIDVEVPNGIPEDRIRIVNENSNTLKFKSQGFEED
;
A
#
# COMPACT_ATOMS: atom_id res chain seq x y z
N ARG A 1 50.30 -10.77 -2.95
CA ARG A 1 50.02 -11.16 -1.55
C ARG A 1 48.58 -10.90 -1.10
N MET A 2 48.06 -9.68 -0.84
CA MET A 2 46.64 -9.53 -0.42
C MET A 2 45.61 -10.14 -1.39
N LYS A 3 45.80 -9.98 -2.71
CA LYS A 3 44.92 -10.56 -3.75
C LYS A 3 45.00 -12.09 -3.85
N GLU A 4 46.05 -12.72 -3.32
CA GLU A 4 46.19 -14.18 -3.27
C GLU A 4 45.58 -14.76 -1.99
N THR A 5 45.56 -13.97 -0.90
CA THR A 5 45.02 -14.38 0.40
C THR A 5 43.50 -14.21 0.48
N PHE A 6 42.94 -13.09 0.01
CA PHE A 6 41.50 -12.79 0.05
C PHE A 6 40.80 -13.12 -1.26
N CYS A 7 40.97 -14.36 -1.74
CA CYS A 7 40.46 -14.80 -3.03
C CYS A 7 39.34 -15.85 -2.96
N HIS A 8 38.84 -16.20 -1.78
CA HIS A 8 37.76 -17.19 -1.64
C HIS A 8 36.42 -16.50 -1.34
N LEU A 9 35.40 -16.85 -2.12
CA LEU A 9 34.00 -16.60 -1.82
C LEU A 9 33.48 -17.80 -1.02
N LEU A 10 32.99 -17.56 0.19
CA LEU A 10 32.37 -18.58 1.03
C LEU A 10 30.86 -18.34 1.03
N VAL A 11 30.10 -19.33 0.56
CA VAL A 11 28.63 -19.26 0.51
C VAL A 11 28.06 -20.30 1.49
N PRO A 12 27.26 -19.90 2.49
CA PRO A 12 26.61 -20.87 3.36
C PRO A 12 25.47 -21.57 2.60
N ILE A 13 25.28 -22.86 2.82
CA ILE A 13 24.20 -23.66 2.24
C ILE A 13 23.52 -24.42 3.38
N GLN A 14 22.20 -24.52 3.31
CA GLN A 14 21.42 -25.26 4.28
C GLN A 14 20.20 -25.89 3.60
N GLU A 15 20.03 -27.20 3.74
CA GLU A 15 18.82 -27.91 3.32
C GLU A 15 17.85 -28.01 4.51
N GLY A 16 16.75 -27.25 4.46
CA GLY A 16 15.79 -27.20 5.57
C GLY A 16 16.46 -26.81 6.88
N THR A 17 16.33 -27.64 7.92
CA THR A 17 16.91 -27.40 9.25
C THR A 17 18.19 -28.19 9.51
N ASN A 18 18.81 -28.78 8.48
CA ASN A 18 20.08 -29.48 8.61
C ASN A 18 21.24 -28.53 9.02
N PRO A 19 22.39 -29.06 9.47
CA PRO A 19 23.57 -28.24 9.74
C PRO A 19 24.00 -27.42 8.52
N ILE A 20 24.56 -26.23 8.78
CA ILE A 20 25.07 -25.33 7.74
C ILE A 20 26.35 -25.92 7.15
N ASP A 21 26.41 -25.98 5.82
CA ASP A 21 27.63 -26.27 5.07
C ASP A 21 28.18 -25.00 4.41
N TRP A 22 29.48 -24.95 4.15
CA TRP A 22 30.15 -23.82 3.49
C TRP A 22 30.71 -24.24 2.16
N GLN A 23 30.26 -23.60 1.08
CA GLN A 23 30.77 -23.84 -0.27
C GLN A 23 31.86 -22.82 -0.63
N PRO A 24 33.15 -23.22 -0.64
CA PRO A 24 34.23 -22.33 -1.04
C PRO A 24 34.36 -22.28 -2.56
N THR A 25 34.43 -21.08 -3.11
CA THR A 25 34.75 -20.83 -4.52
C THR A 25 35.93 -19.87 -4.62
N ARG A 26 37.00 -20.28 -5.30
CA ARG A 26 38.15 -19.40 -5.54
C ARG A 26 37.87 -18.44 -6.69
N LEU A 27 38.00 -17.15 -6.42
CA LEU A 27 37.92 -16.04 -7.38
C LEU A 27 39.32 -15.67 -7.86
N GLN A 28 39.42 -15.26 -9.13
CA GLN A 28 40.69 -14.84 -9.74
C GLN A 28 40.57 -13.48 -10.43
N GLY A 29 41.70 -12.78 -10.51
CA GLY A 29 41.83 -11.47 -11.16
C GLY A 29 41.53 -10.28 -10.25
N ASP A 30 41.30 -9.12 -10.87
CA ASP A 30 40.98 -7.87 -10.18
C ASP A 30 39.47 -7.70 -9.94
N ASN A 31 39.11 -6.73 -9.09
CA ASN A 31 37.72 -6.40 -8.72
C ASN A 31 36.95 -7.58 -8.12
N LEU A 32 37.55 -8.27 -7.14
CA LEU A 32 37.02 -9.50 -6.54
C LEU A 32 35.61 -9.35 -5.97
N VAL A 33 35.24 -8.18 -5.42
CA VAL A 33 33.88 -7.91 -4.91
C VAL A 33 32.84 -7.98 -6.03
N SER A 34 33.08 -7.31 -7.16
CA SER A 34 32.18 -7.34 -8.30
C SER A 34 32.10 -8.73 -8.92
N ARG A 35 33.21 -9.48 -8.93
CA ARG A 35 33.23 -10.88 -9.37
C ARG A 35 32.45 -11.79 -8.42
N ALA A 36 32.54 -11.58 -7.12
CA ALA A 36 31.79 -12.32 -6.12
C ALA A 36 30.28 -12.14 -6.35
N SER A 37 29.81 -10.90 -6.47
CA SER A 37 28.39 -10.61 -6.76
C SER A 37 27.93 -11.26 -8.07
N LYS A 38 28.71 -11.14 -9.16
CA LYS A 38 28.39 -11.81 -10.44
C LYS A 38 28.33 -13.33 -10.31
N LYS A 39 29.26 -13.93 -9.54
CA LYS A 39 29.30 -15.38 -9.31
C LYS A 39 28.08 -15.84 -8.51
N LEU A 40 27.72 -15.11 -7.45
CA LEU A 40 26.54 -15.41 -6.64
C LEU A 40 25.24 -15.37 -7.45
N VAL A 41 25.10 -14.40 -8.35
CA VAL A 41 23.94 -14.32 -9.26
C VAL A 41 23.96 -15.46 -10.29
N ALA A 42 25.13 -15.75 -10.89
CA ALA A 42 25.26 -16.83 -11.86
C ALA A 42 24.95 -18.21 -11.27
N ASP A 43 25.31 -18.44 -10.00
CA ASP A 43 25.04 -19.67 -9.26
C ASP A 43 23.65 -19.69 -8.61
N GLN A 44 22.81 -18.68 -8.84
CA GLN A 44 21.49 -18.51 -8.20
C GLN A 44 21.54 -18.46 -6.65
N SER A 45 22.72 -18.22 -6.08
CA SER A 45 22.91 -18.04 -4.63
C SER A 45 22.50 -16.65 -4.14
N MET A 46 22.32 -15.70 -5.06
CA MET A 46 21.74 -14.38 -4.84
C MET A 46 20.72 -14.09 -5.94
N ILE A 47 19.53 -13.66 -5.56
CA ILE A 47 18.39 -13.46 -6.45
C ILE A 47 18.20 -11.95 -6.69
N PRO A 48 18.51 -11.43 -7.89
CA PRO A 48 18.40 -10.00 -8.20
C PRO A 48 17.00 -9.57 -8.69
N ALA A 49 16.13 -10.53 -9.00
CA ALA A 49 14.75 -10.33 -9.42
C ALA A 49 13.95 -11.55 -8.97
N TRP A 50 12.75 -11.31 -8.41
CA TRP A 50 11.97 -12.38 -7.79
C TRP A 50 10.50 -12.24 -8.16
N SER A 51 9.84 -13.36 -8.47
CA SER A 51 8.46 -13.35 -8.93
C SER A 51 7.48 -13.47 -7.75
N PRO A 52 6.26 -12.93 -7.88
CA PRO A 52 5.22 -13.09 -6.87
C PRO A 52 4.85 -14.54 -6.62
N ALA A 53 4.95 -15.41 -7.64
CA ALA A 53 4.69 -16.84 -7.51
C ALA A 53 5.69 -17.54 -6.57
N LEU A 54 6.99 -17.20 -6.66
CA LEU A 54 8.00 -17.77 -5.77
C LEU A 54 7.83 -17.25 -4.34
N LEU A 55 7.52 -15.96 -4.17
CA LEU A 55 7.18 -15.43 -2.85
C LEU A 55 5.96 -16.15 -2.25
N ARG A 56 4.89 -16.33 -3.04
CA ARG A 56 3.70 -17.08 -2.61
C ARG A 56 4.06 -18.50 -2.15
N MET A 57 4.91 -19.19 -2.90
CA MET A 57 5.36 -20.54 -2.56
C MET A 57 6.09 -20.58 -1.21
N GLU A 58 7.00 -19.64 -0.93
CA GLU A 58 7.70 -19.58 0.37
C GLU A 58 6.75 -19.25 1.52
N LEU A 59 5.80 -18.34 1.30
CA LEU A 59 4.80 -18.00 2.28
C LEU A 59 3.99 -19.24 2.69
N ASP A 60 3.49 -20.00 1.71
CA ASP A 60 2.71 -21.23 1.93
C ASP A 60 3.55 -22.35 2.57
N ASN A 61 4.79 -22.52 2.13
CA ASN A 61 5.67 -23.58 2.61
C ASN A 61 6.13 -23.37 4.05
N TRP A 62 6.35 -22.12 4.48
CA TRP A 62 7.05 -21.85 5.74
C TRP A 62 6.44 -20.74 6.61
N LEU A 63 5.94 -19.65 6.03
CA LEU A 63 5.85 -18.39 6.78
C LEU A 63 4.47 -18.11 7.40
N TRP A 64 3.37 -18.58 6.78
CA TRP A 64 2.02 -18.19 7.20
C TRP A 64 0.98 -19.32 7.25
N LYS A 65 1.40 -20.59 7.36
CA LYS A 65 0.51 -21.78 7.35
C LYS A 65 -0.75 -21.60 8.19
N ASP A 66 -0.57 -21.33 9.48
CA ASP A 66 -1.68 -21.20 10.46
C ASP A 66 -2.12 -19.74 10.69
N LYS A 67 -1.76 -18.83 9.78
CA LYS A 67 -2.06 -17.40 9.91
C LYS A 67 -2.91 -16.92 8.73
N ASN A 68 -3.73 -15.90 8.96
CA ASN A 68 -4.52 -15.24 7.91
C ASN A 68 -3.70 -14.21 7.13
N HIS A 69 -2.64 -13.70 7.77
CA HIS A 69 -1.74 -12.70 7.23
C HIS A 69 -0.36 -12.83 7.88
N ILE A 70 0.63 -12.15 7.33
CA ILE A 70 1.97 -12.01 7.92
C ILE A 70 2.47 -10.59 7.71
N LYS A 71 3.22 -10.05 8.68
CA LYS A 71 3.83 -8.73 8.53
C LYS A 71 4.88 -8.75 7.42
N VAL A 72 4.85 -7.72 6.58
CA VAL A 72 5.82 -7.58 5.48
C VAL A 72 7.24 -7.53 6.02
N ARG A 73 7.45 -6.82 7.14
CA ARG A 73 8.75 -6.75 7.80
C ARG A 73 9.26 -8.11 8.29
N ASP A 74 8.38 -8.91 8.91
CA ASP A 74 8.75 -10.25 9.40
C ASP A 74 9.21 -11.15 8.24
N VAL A 75 8.55 -11.10 7.09
CA VAL A 75 8.95 -11.87 5.89
C VAL A 75 10.36 -11.49 5.46
N TRP A 76 10.66 -10.19 5.38
CA TRP A 76 12.00 -9.72 5.03
C TRP A 76 13.06 -10.16 6.05
N ASP A 77 12.75 -10.05 7.34
CA ASP A 77 13.66 -10.48 8.41
C ASP A 77 13.93 -11.98 8.34
N TYR A 78 12.92 -12.80 8.07
CA TYR A 78 13.09 -14.23 7.88
C TYR A 78 13.95 -14.57 6.66
N LEU A 79 13.72 -13.92 5.51
CA LEU A 79 14.54 -14.09 4.31
C LEU A 79 16.02 -13.70 4.57
N ALA A 80 16.26 -12.72 5.44
CA ALA A 80 17.62 -12.28 5.80
C ALA A 80 18.28 -13.13 6.91
N GLN A 81 17.49 -13.86 7.70
CA GLN A 81 17.97 -14.61 8.87
C GLN A 81 18.17 -16.11 8.61
N TYR A 82 17.29 -16.73 7.82
CA TYR A 82 17.30 -18.18 7.62
C TYR A 82 17.94 -18.57 6.28
N ILE A 83 19.04 -19.34 6.33
CA ILE A 83 19.86 -19.70 5.15
C ILE A 83 19.09 -20.60 4.16
N TYR A 84 18.13 -21.39 4.66
CA TYR A 84 17.29 -22.24 3.82
C TYR A 84 16.20 -21.47 3.05
N LEU A 85 16.00 -20.17 3.33
CA LEU A 85 15.11 -19.31 2.56
C LEU A 85 15.86 -18.61 1.40
N PRO A 86 15.13 -18.17 0.35
CA PRO A 86 15.75 -17.49 -0.79
C PRO A 86 16.51 -16.21 -0.41
N ARG A 87 17.76 -16.10 -0.87
CA ARG A 87 18.61 -14.92 -0.63
C ARG A 87 18.42 -13.86 -1.70
N LEU A 88 17.62 -12.86 -1.39
CA LEU A 88 17.39 -11.73 -2.26
C LEU A 88 18.59 -10.78 -2.24
N LYS A 89 18.84 -10.13 -3.37
CA LYS A 89 19.92 -9.15 -3.53
C LYS A 89 19.75 -7.97 -2.57
N ASP A 90 18.54 -7.45 -2.48
CA ASP A 90 18.20 -6.25 -1.73
C ASP A 90 16.69 -6.23 -1.39
N GLU A 91 16.31 -5.31 -0.50
CA GLU A 91 14.92 -5.08 -0.09
C GLU A 91 14.03 -4.68 -1.27
N GLN A 92 14.58 -3.95 -2.24
CA GLN A 92 13.83 -3.54 -3.43
C GLN A 92 13.36 -4.73 -4.26
N THR A 93 14.18 -5.79 -4.36
CA THR A 93 13.81 -7.04 -5.02
C THR A 93 12.58 -7.67 -4.38
N PHE A 94 12.49 -7.66 -3.05
CA PHE A 94 11.34 -8.16 -2.31
C PHE A 94 10.09 -7.29 -2.52
N VAL A 95 10.24 -5.97 -2.38
CA VAL A 95 9.15 -5.00 -2.55
C VAL A 95 8.56 -5.07 -3.96
N ASN A 96 9.39 -5.27 -4.98
CA ASN A 96 8.93 -5.41 -6.36
C ASN A 96 8.09 -6.69 -6.54
N ALA A 97 8.51 -7.82 -5.97
CA ALA A 97 7.74 -9.06 -6.01
C ALA A 97 6.37 -8.91 -5.35
N ILE A 98 6.29 -8.17 -4.22
CA ILE A 98 5.01 -7.85 -3.58
C ILE A 98 4.15 -6.99 -4.50
N ARG A 99 4.70 -5.89 -5.02
CA ARG A 99 3.99 -4.93 -5.87
C ARG A 99 3.39 -5.63 -7.11
N GLU A 100 4.17 -6.49 -7.75
CA GLU A 100 3.72 -7.28 -8.91
C GLU A 100 2.59 -8.26 -8.54
N GLY A 101 2.71 -8.95 -7.40
CA GLY A 101 1.70 -9.91 -6.95
C GLY A 101 0.36 -9.26 -6.60
N VAL A 102 0.41 -8.20 -5.80
CA VAL A 102 -0.78 -7.45 -5.37
C VAL A 102 -1.41 -6.69 -6.55
N GLY A 103 -0.59 -6.12 -7.43
CA GLY A 103 -1.03 -5.37 -8.60
C GLY A 103 -1.53 -6.24 -9.76
N SER A 104 -1.33 -7.56 -9.72
CA SER A 104 -1.79 -8.47 -10.76
C SER A 104 -3.32 -8.53 -10.84
N LEU A 105 -3.88 -8.57 -12.06
CA LEU A 105 -5.29 -8.89 -12.25
C LEU A 105 -5.67 -10.28 -11.71
N THR A 106 -4.68 -11.17 -11.59
CA THR A 106 -4.81 -12.49 -10.98
C THR A 106 -4.22 -12.54 -9.56
N TRP A 107 -4.28 -11.42 -8.81
CA TRP A 107 -3.76 -11.34 -7.43
C TRP A 107 -4.24 -12.47 -6.51
N LYS A 108 -5.38 -13.10 -6.81
CA LYS A 108 -5.93 -14.24 -6.09
C LYS A 108 -5.00 -15.48 -6.08
N ASP A 109 -4.14 -15.61 -7.08
CA ASP A 109 -3.11 -16.65 -7.14
C ASP A 109 -1.90 -16.32 -6.25
N PHE A 110 -1.82 -15.08 -5.77
CA PHE A 110 -0.72 -14.54 -4.98
C PHE A 110 -1.22 -14.11 -3.60
N PHE A 111 -1.40 -12.82 -3.36
CA PHE A 111 -1.73 -12.28 -2.06
C PHE A 111 -2.27 -10.86 -2.19
N ALA A 112 -2.94 -10.39 -1.14
CA ALA A 112 -3.33 -9.00 -0.99
C ALA A 112 -2.38 -8.28 -0.03
N TYR A 113 -2.48 -6.95 0.02
CA TYR A 113 -1.72 -6.11 0.93
C TYR A 113 -2.67 -5.27 1.78
N ALA A 114 -2.34 -5.06 3.05
CA ALA A 114 -3.00 -4.08 3.90
C ALA A 114 -1.96 -3.26 4.67
N SER A 115 -2.24 -1.98 4.90
CA SER A 115 -1.32 -1.08 5.61
C SER A 115 -1.33 -1.31 7.12
N ALA A 116 -2.39 -1.88 7.67
CA ALA A 116 -2.50 -2.28 9.06
C ALA A 116 -3.60 -3.31 9.27
N VAL A 117 -3.60 -3.94 10.44
CA VAL A 117 -4.70 -4.77 10.96
C VAL A 117 -5.21 -4.12 12.24
N ARG A 118 -6.51 -3.89 12.34
CA ARG A 118 -7.16 -3.41 13.56
C ARG A 118 -7.36 -4.55 14.57
N ASP A 119 -7.65 -4.20 15.82
CA ASP A 119 -7.88 -5.17 16.89
C ASP A 119 -9.08 -6.11 16.64
N ASP A 120 -10.06 -5.66 15.87
CA ASP A 120 -11.21 -6.44 15.43
C ASP A 120 -10.92 -7.39 14.25
N GLY A 121 -9.67 -7.40 13.75
CA GLY A 121 -9.22 -8.19 12.62
C GLY A 121 -9.50 -7.56 11.25
N HIS A 122 -10.02 -6.33 11.20
CA HIS A 122 -10.25 -5.61 9.95
C HIS A 122 -8.92 -5.12 9.33
N TYR A 123 -8.76 -5.37 8.02
CA TYR A 123 -7.60 -4.96 7.25
C TYR A 123 -7.78 -3.55 6.71
N VAL A 124 -6.93 -2.62 7.17
CA VAL A 124 -6.97 -1.21 6.77
C VAL A 124 -6.19 -1.02 5.48
N GLY A 125 -6.76 -0.25 4.55
CA GLY A 125 -6.11 0.03 3.27
C GLY A 125 -5.83 -1.24 2.46
N LEU A 126 -6.79 -2.17 2.44
CA LEU A 126 -6.69 -3.41 1.69
C LEU A 126 -6.59 -3.11 0.19
N VAL A 127 -5.52 -3.57 -0.45
CA VAL A 127 -5.25 -3.39 -1.88
C VAL A 127 -5.17 -4.74 -2.58
N THR A 128 -5.87 -4.84 -3.71
CA THR A 128 -5.92 -6.03 -4.57
C THR A 128 -6.09 -5.61 -6.04
N GLY A 129 -5.36 -6.23 -6.97
CA GLY A 129 -5.54 -6.01 -8.41
C GLY A 129 -5.24 -4.59 -8.90
N ALA A 130 -4.56 -3.79 -8.09
CA ALA A 130 -4.18 -2.42 -8.37
C ALA A 130 -2.76 -2.18 -7.87
N ASN A 131 -2.03 -1.27 -8.52
CA ASN A 131 -0.63 -1.00 -8.19
C ASN A 131 -0.50 -0.42 -6.77
N PRO A 132 0.10 -1.14 -5.80
CA PRO A 132 0.15 -0.67 -4.42
C PRO A 132 1.40 0.17 -4.12
N SER A 133 1.27 1.08 -3.15
CA SER A 133 2.41 1.65 -2.43
C SER A 133 2.79 0.73 -1.26
N ILE A 134 3.84 -0.06 -1.44
CA ILE A 134 4.32 -1.04 -0.45
C ILE A 134 5.28 -0.37 0.53
N THR A 135 5.02 -0.53 1.83
CA THR A 135 5.91 -0.08 2.89
C THR A 135 6.45 -1.27 3.69
N LEU A 136 7.74 -1.23 4.03
CA LEU A 136 8.38 -2.16 4.96
C LEU A 136 8.39 -1.58 6.37
N ASP A 137 7.21 -1.50 6.97
CA ASP A 137 7.03 -1.06 8.35
C ASP A 137 6.52 -2.22 9.23
N SER A 138 6.34 -1.94 10.52
CA SER A 138 5.92 -2.92 11.52
C SER A 138 4.41 -3.23 11.52
N ALA A 139 3.62 -2.50 10.72
CA ALA A 139 2.15 -2.55 10.72
C ALA A 139 1.60 -3.26 9.48
N SER A 140 2.26 -3.09 8.33
CA SER A 140 1.81 -3.56 7.03
C SER A 140 1.92 -5.07 6.91
N VAL A 141 0.93 -5.69 6.26
CA VAL A 141 0.79 -7.14 6.17
C VAL A 141 0.50 -7.61 4.75
N LEU A 142 1.00 -8.80 4.42
CA LEU A 142 0.51 -9.61 3.32
C LEU A 142 -0.66 -10.45 3.83
N VAL A 143 -1.78 -10.42 3.11
CA VAL A 143 -3.03 -11.06 3.49
C VAL A 143 -3.32 -12.21 2.52
N LYS A 144 -3.77 -13.34 3.07
CA LYS A 144 -4.19 -14.48 2.24
C LYS A 144 -5.36 -14.09 1.33
N PRO A 145 -5.36 -14.52 0.05
CA PRO A 145 -6.39 -14.11 -0.91
C PRO A 145 -7.83 -14.34 -0.48
N GLU A 146 -8.11 -15.48 0.13
CA GLU A 146 -9.45 -15.86 0.61
C GLU A 146 -9.93 -14.97 1.76
N ILE A 147 -9.01 -14.46 2.58
CA ILE A 147 -9.32 -13.55 3.69
C ILE A 147 -9.60 -12.15 3.16
N ALA A 148 -8.79 -11.68 2.21
CA ALA A 148 -9.01 -10.40 1.55
C ALA A 148 -10.34 -10.36 0.80
N GLN A 149 -10.68 -11.45 0.08
CA GLN A 149 -11.97 -11.57 -0.63
C GLN A 149 -13.15 -11.49 0.34
N LYS A 150 -13.07 -12.23 1.46
CA LYS A 150 -14.12 -12.21 2.47
C LYS A 150 -14.41 -10.79 2.98
N GLN A 151 -13.37 -9.99 3.24
CA GLN A 151 -13.57 -8.60 3.67
C GLN A 151 -14.23 -7.76 2.57
N GLN A 152 -13.77 -7.86 1.31
CA GLN A 152 -14.36 -7.11 0.20
C GLN A 152 -15.85 -7.45 0.01
N GLU A 153 -16.21 -8.72 0.10
CA GLU A 153 -17.60 -9.18 0.01
C GLU A 153 -18.46 -8.65 1.17
N GLU A 154 -17.93 -8.65 2.39
CA GLU A 154 -18.61 -8.10 3.57
C GLU A 154 -18.81 -6.58 3.48
N GLU A 155 -17.85 -5.84 2.91
CA GLU A 155 -17.95 -4.40 2.67
C GLU A 155 -19.00 -4.09 1.60
N LEU A 156 -18.96 -4.77 0.45
CA LEU A 156 -19.96 -4.67 -0.61
C LEU A 156 -21.38 -4.95 -0.08
N ALA A 157 -21.55 -6.01 0.70
CA ALA A 157 -22.84 -6.37 1.28
C ALA A 157 -23.35 -5.35 2.33
N LYS A 158 -22.45 -4.63 3.02
CA LYS A 158 -22.81 -3.54 3.95
C LYS A 158 -23.20 -2.27 3.19
N GLU A 159 -22.50 -1.94 2.10
CA GLU A 159 -22.83 -0.81 1.24
C GLU A 159 -24.21 -0.98 0.59
N GLU A 160 -24.51 -2.17 0.07
CA GLU A 160 -25.83 -2.50 -0.51
C GLU A 160 -26.98 -2.35 0.51
N LYS A 161 -26.76 -2.78 1.76
CA LYS A 161 -27.75 -2.63 2.85
C LYS A 161 -27.93 -1.18 3.30
N THR A 162 -26.88 -0.38 3.26
CA THR A 162 -26.95 1.04 3.68
C THR A 162 -27.68 1.88 2.63
N GLN A 163 -27.54 1.55 1.34
CA GLN A 163 -28.30 2.18 0.24
C GLN A 163 -29.80 1.85 0.27
N THR A 164 -30.23 0.74 0.88
CA THR A 164 -31.66 0.37 0.99
C THR A 164 -32.42 1.09 2.12
N THR A 165 -31.74 1.88 2.97
CA THR A 165 -32.34 2.57 4.13
C THR A 165 -32.76 4.02 3.88
N PHE A 166 -32.50 4.60 2.70
CA PHE A 166 -33.06 5.90 2.33
C PHE A 166 -34.41 5.71 1.64
N GLN A 167 -35.47 5.43 2.42
CA GLN A 167 -36.83 5.74 2.00
C GLN A 167 -37.09 7.23 2.31
N PRO A 168 -37.37 8.08 1.31
CA PRO A 168 -38.00 9.36 1.57
C PRO A 168 -39.36 9.08 2.20
N GLY A 169 -39.56 9.54 3.42
CA GLY A 169 -40.87 9.54 4.03
C GLY A 169 -41.80 10.44 3.22
N GLU A 170 -42.74 9.83 2.51
CA GLU A 170 -43.97 10.51 2.08
C GLU A 170 -45.18 9.83 2.72
N THR A 171 -45.90 10.68 3.43
CA THR A 171 -47.20 10.50 4.05
C THR A 171 -48.25 9.91 3.10
N THR A 172 -48.95 8.87 3.60
CA THR A 172 -50.36 8.53 3.36
C THR A 172 -50.91 8.52 1.93
N GLY A 173 -51.28 7.32 1.45
CA GLY A 173 -52.22 7.18 0.33
C GLY A 173 -52.34 5.76 -0.22
N ARG A 174 -53.12 4.91 0.45
CA ARG A 174 -53.47 3.54 0.01
C ARG A 174 -54.48 3.57 -1.14
N ILE A 175 -54.19 2.98 -2.30
CA ILE A 175 -55.16 2.25 -3.16
C ILE A 175 -54.44 1.06 -3.85
N LYS A 176 -55.09 -0.12 -3.80
CA LYS A 176 -54.75 -1.36 -4.52
C LYS A 176 -55.31 -1.33 -5.95
N ASP A 177 -54.58 -1.86 -6.93
CA ASP A 177 -54.88 -3.11 -7.68
C ASP A 177 -54.07 -3.21 -9.01
N PRO A 178 -53.97 -4.41 -9.63
CA PRO A 178 -52.80 -4.86 -10.40
C PRO A 178 -53.04 -4.90 -11.91
N ALA A 179 -51.97 -4.77 -12.71
CA ALA A 179 -51.74 -5.55 -13.95
C ALA A 179 -50.51 -5.02 -14.72
N THR A 180 -49.61 -5.96 -15.06
CA THR A 180 -48.72 -6.03 -16.24
C THR A 180 -48.14 -4.73 -16.82
N GLY A 181 -46.83 -4.55 -16.61
CA GLY A 181 -46.00 -3.64 -17.40
C GLY A 181 -44.52 -4.04 -17.27
N GLU A 182 -43.85 -4.18 -18.40
CA GLU A 182 -42.44 -4.58 -18.53
C GLU A 182 -41.50 -3.84 -17.57
N ALA A 183 -40.59 -4.60 -16.96
CA ALA A 183 -39.50 -4.06 -16.18
C ALA A 183 -38.55 -3.28 -17.11
N ILE A 184 -38.72 -1.97 -17.18
CA ILE A 184 -37.72 -1.07 -17.74
C ILE A 184 -36.54 -1.08 -16.76
N SER A 185 -35.48 -1.77 -17.14
CA SER A 185 -34.16 -1.72 -16.50
C SER A 185 -33.62 -0.28 -16.63
N ILE A 186 -33.78 0.53 -15.59
CA ILE A 186 -33.12 1.83 -15.49
C ILE A 186 -31.62 1.56 -15.32
N PRO A 187 -30.74 1.97 -16.25
CA PRO A 187 -29.31 1.80 -16.08
C PRO A 187 -28.86 2.54 -14.79
N PRO A 188 -27.96 1.95 -13.99
CA PRO A 188 -27.52 2.56 -12.74
C PRO A 188 -26.94 3.95 -12.99
N ALA A 189 -27.33 4.91 -12.15
CA ALA A 189 -26.85 6.28 -12.23
C ALA A 189 -25.32 6.32 -12.15
N LEU A 190 -24.68 6.95 -13.14
CA LEU A 190 -23.23 7.07 -13.19
C LEU A 190 -22.74 7.96 -12.03
N ILE A 191 -21.74 7.48 -11.29
CA ILE A 191 -21.05 8.27 -10.27
C ILE A 191 -20.16 9.28 -10.99
N THR A 192 -20.54 10.55 -10.91
CA THR A 192 -19.89 11.63 -11.69
C THR A 192 -19.10 12.60 -10.83
N ARG A 193 -19.15 12.47 -9.50
CA ARG A 193 -18.51 13.40 -8.56
C ARG A 193 -17.91 12.65 -7.38
N PHE A 194 -16.66 12.99 -7.06
CA PHE A 194 -15.97 12.61 -5.84
C PHE A 194 -15.86 13.85 -4.93
N HIS A 195 -16.11 13.67 -3.64
CA HIS A 195 -15.89 14.67 -2.59
C HIS A 195 -15.25 13.97 -1.40
N GLY A 196 -14.18 14.53 -0.85
CA GLY A 196 -13.47 13.98 0.30
C GLY A 196 -12.75 15.07 1.07
N THR A 197 -12.73 14.92 2.40
CA THR A 197 -11.99 15.78 3.33
C THR A 197 -11.06 14.88 4.14
N VAL A 198 -9.85 15.36 4.42
CA VAL A 198 -8.87 14.64 5.23
C VAL A 198 -8.09 15.63 6.08
N ASP A 199 -7.91 15.29 7.35
CA ASP A 199 -7.08 16.07 8.26
C ASP A 199 -5.61 15.77 7.99
N LEU A 200 -4.82 16.82 7.77
CA LEU A 200 -3.39 16.71 7.51
C LEU A 200 -2.59 17.07 8.75
N ASP A 201 -1.52 16.31 9.01
CA ASP A 201 -0.53 16.70 10.00
C ASP A 201 0.24 17.93 9.50
N PRO A 202 0.20 19.09 10.19
CA PRO A 202 0.88 20.30 9.76
C PRO A 202 2.39 20.11 9.59
N ALA A 203 3.03 19.24 10.38
CA ALA A 203 4.46 18.97 10.32
C ALA A 203 4.85 18.14 9.09
N ARG A 204 3.90 17.46 8.46
CA ARG A 204 4.10 16.56 7.31
C ARG A 204 3.25 16.91 6.10
N MET A 205 2.55 18.03 6.14
CA MET A 205 1.58 18.48 5.15
C MET A 205 2.05 18.33 3.70
N GLY A 206 3.29 18.70 3.38
CA GLY A 206 3.81 18.58 2.01
C GLY A 206 3.91 17.13 1.50
N ARG A 207 4.28 16.18 2.38
CA ARG A 207 4.34 14.75 2.03
C ARG A 207 2.94 14.18 1.86
N ASP A 208 2.04 14.50 2.79
CA ASP A 208 0.70 13.94 2.81
C ASP A 208 -0.15 14.51 1.67
N ALA A 209 -0.04 15.81 1.39
CA ALA A 209 -0.64 16.44 0.22
C ALA A 209 -0.10 15.86 -1.09
N GLY A 210 1.21 15.57 -1.16
CA GLY A 210 1.80 14.88 -2.31
C GLY A 210 1.20 13.50 -2.51
N ARG A 211 1.07 12.72 -1.43
CA ARG A 211 0.43 11.39 -1.47
C ARG A 211 -1.02 11.46 -1.92
N ILE A 212 -1.79 12.45 -1.44
CA ILE A 212 -3.18 12.66 -1.89
C ILE A 212 -3.24 13.03 -3.38
N ALA A 213 -2.29 13.86 -3.84
CA ALA A 213 -2.20 14.21 -5.25
C ALA A 213 -1.94 12.97 -6.12
N ASP A 214 -1.02 12.10 -5.71
CA ASP A 214 -0.66 10.91 -6.47
C ASP A 214 -1.73 9.81 -6.42
N GLU A 215 -2.29 9.54 -5.24
CA GLU A 215 -3.16 8.38 -5.02
C GLU A 215 -4.64 8.66 -5.34
N ILE A 216 -5.07 9.92 -5.29
CA ILE A 216 -6.48 10.31 -5.51
C ILE A 216 -6.60 11.25 -6.71
N VAL A 217 -5.92 12.39 -6.69
CA VAL A 217 -6.13 13.42 -7.70
C VAL A 217 -5.67 12.95 -9.07
N ALA A 218 -4.49 12.33 -9.18
CA ALA A 218 -3.96 11.82 -10.44
C ALA A 218 -4.86 10.73 -11.03
N HIS A 219 -5.41 9.84 -10.19
CA HIS A 219 -6.30 8.78 -10.64
C HIS A 219 -7.61 9.33 -11.22
N LEU A 220 -8.25 10.27 -10.53
CA LEU A 220 -9.51 10.86 -10.99
C LEU A 220 -9.32 11.81 -12.17
N THR A 221 -8.19 12.53 -12.24
CA THR A 221 -7.90 13.44 -13.36
C THR A 221 -7.38 12.72 -14.61
N SER A 222 -6.94 11.46 -14.48
CA SER A 222 -6.64 10.60 -15.64
C SER A 222 -7.86 10.26 -16.49
N LEU A 223 -9.07 10.39 -15.93
CA LEU A 223 -10.33 10.20 -16.65
C LEU A 223 -10.57 11.40 -17.59
N GLY A 224 -10.75 11.12 -18.88
CA GLY A 224 -10.89 12.15 -19.91
C GLY A 224 -11.97 13.18 -19.59
N GLY A 225 -11.58 14.46 -19.50
CA GLY A 225 -12.49 15.58 -19.23
C GLY A 225 -12.77 15.87 -17.75
N ALA A 226 -12.14 15.15 -16.81
CA ALA A 226 -12.27 15.42 -15.38
C ALA A 226 -11.71 16.79 -14.98
N LYS A 227 -12.40 17.48 -14.07
CA LYS A 227 -11.97 18.76 -13.50
C LYS A 227 -11.84 18.61 -12.00
N ALA A 228 -10.63 18.77 -11.48
CA ALA A 228 -10.37 18.77 -10.05
C ALA A 228 -10.31 20.21 -9.52
N LYS A 229 -10.94 20.44 -8.36
CA LYS A 229 -10.75 21.64 -7.55
C LYS A 229 -10.24 21.19 -6.19
N ILE A 230 -9.07 21.66 -5.82
CA ILE A 230 -8.46 21.40 -4.51
C ILE A 230 -8.58 22.67 -3.68
N THR A 231 -9.03 22.52 -2.44
CA THR A 231 -9.09 23.59 -1.44
C THR A 231 -8.27 23.14 -0.24
N LEU A 232 -7.35 23.98 0.22
CA LEU A 232 -6.67 23.80 1.51
C LEU A 232 -7.30 24.79 2.50
N GLU A 233 -7.80 24.25 3.60
CA GLU A 233 -8.29 25.01 4.74
C GLU A 233 -7.24 24.96 5.84
N ILE A 234 -6.98 26.11 6.46
CA ILE A 234 -5.94 26.26 7.49
C ILE A 234 -6.64 26.84 8.70
N ASP A 235 -6.77 26.02 9.74
CA ASP A 235 -7.33 26.40 11.03
C ASP A 235 -6.23 26.29 12.10
N VAL A 236 -6.01 27.38 12.83
CA VAL A 236 -4.96 27.50 13.84
C VAL A 236 -5.49 28.23 15.05
N GLU A 237 -5.74 27.48 16.12
CA GLU A 237 -6.11 28.05 17.42
C GLU A 237 -4.86 28.45 18.20
N VAL A 238 -4.83 29.69 18.69
CA VAL A 238 -3.74 30.21 19.52
C VAL A 238 -4.33 30.76 20.82
N PRO A 239 -4.41 29.94 21.90
CA PRO A 239 -5.16 30.27 23.11
C PRO A 239 -4.73 31.57 23.83
N ASN A 240 -3.51 32.04 23.59
CA ASN A 240 -2.97 33.26 24.20
C ASN A 240 -2.98 34.47 23.25
N GLY A 241 -3.70 34.35 22.13
CA GLY A 241 -3.75 35.36 21.08
C GLY A 241 -2.54 35.32 20.14
N ILE A 242 -2.72 35.89 18.94
CA ILE A 242 -1.67 35.99 17.92
C ILE A 242 -1.04 37.39 18.01
N PRO A 243 0.29 37.50 18.20
CA PRO A 243 0.97 38.80 18.24
C PRO A 243 0.80 39.61 16.94
N GLU A 244 0.70 40.95 17.05
CA GLU A 244 0.47 41.84 15.90
C GLU A 244 1.52 41.70 14.78
N ASP A 245 2.79 41.48 15.14
CA ASP A 245 3.85 41.27 14.15
C ASP A 245 3.61 40.00 13.33
N ARG A 246 3.08 38.95 13.94
CA ARG A 246 2.70 37.69 13.28
C ARG A 246 1.45 37.85 12.42
N ILE A 247 0.44 38.57 12.90
CA ILE A 247 -0.76 38.91 12.10
C ILE A 247 -0.35 39.64 10.82
N ARG A 248 0.55 40.63 10.92
CA ARG A 248 1.04 41.38 9.75
C ARG A 248 1.76 40.47 8.77
N ILE A 249 2.66 39.61 9.24
CA ILE A 249 3.42 38.68 8.39
C ILE A 249 2.48 37.72 7.65
N VAL A 250 1.50 37.14 8.35
CA VAL A 250 0.56 36.18 7.76
C VAL A 250 -0.35 36.84 6.73
N ASN A 251 -0.82 38.07 6.97
CA ASN A 251 -1.59 38.84 5.99
C ASN A 251 -0.77 39.13 4.72
N GLU A 252 0.49 39.56 4.86
CA GLU A 252 1.38 39.84 3.73
C GLU A 252 1.65 38.58 2.90
N ASN A 253 1.91 37.45 3.57
CA ASN A 253 2.12 36.17 2.91
C ASN A 253 0.86 35.66 2.22
N SER A 254 -0.31 35.79 2.85
CA SER A 254 -1.58 35.34 2.28
C SER A 254 -1.94 36.09 1.00
N ASN A 255 -1.65 37.39 0.94
CA ASN A 255 -1.76 38.18 -0.29
C ASN A 255 -0.78 37.69 -1.36
N THR A 256 0.48 37.45 -1.00
CA THR A 256 1.50 36.93 -1.93
C THR A 256 1.12 35.55 -2.48
N LEU A 257 0.57 34.68 -1.63
CA LEU A 257 0.12 33.32 -1.96
C LEU A 257 -1.28 33.29 -2.59
N LYS A 258 -1.93 34.44 -2.77
CA LYS A 258 -3.23 34.62 -3.44
C LYS A 258 -4.37 33.82 -2.80
N PHE A 259 -4.45 33.86 -1.47
CA PHE A 259 -5.59 33.30 -0.76
C PHE A 259 -6.90 33.92 -1.26
N LYS A 260 -7.93 33.09 -1.48
CA LYS A 260 -9.25 33.56 -1.96
C LYS A 260 -10.12 34.12 -0.84
N SER A 261 -9.89 33.66 0.38
CA SER A 261 -10.54 34.09 1.62
C SER A 261 -9.53 33.88 2.75
N GLN A 262 -9.41 34.86 3.64
CA GLN A 262 -8.54 34.84 4.83
C GLN A 262 -9.05 35.88 5.84
N GLY A 263 -8.87 35.60 7.13
CA GLY A 263 -9.28 36.49 8.22
C GLY A 263 -8.72 36.01 9.55
N PHE A 264 -8.67 36.92 10.52
CA PHE A 264 -8.44 36.59 11.92
C PHE A 264 -9.75 36.85 12.64
N GLU A 265 -10.17 35.92 13.48
CA GLU A 265 -11.38 36.03 14.28
C GLU A 265 -10.98 36.22 15.75
N GLU A 266 -11.72 37.07 16.44
CA GLU A 266 -11.67 37.18 17.90
C GLU A 266 -12.73 36.20 18.45
N ASP A 267 -12.37 35.42 19.47
CA ASP A 267 -13.34 34.60 20.22
C ASP A 267 -14.35 35.48 20.99
#